data_AF-A0AAD6A3W4-F1
#
_entry.id   AF-A0AAD6A3W4-F1
#
_cell.length_a   1.000
_cell.length_b   1.000
_cell.length_c   1.000
_cell.angle_alpha   90.00
_cell.angle_beta   90.00
_cell.angle_gamma   90.00
#
_symmetry.space_group_name_H-M   'P 1'
#
loop_
_entity.id
_entity.type
_entity.pdbx_description
1 polymer ?
#
loop_
_entity_poly.entity_id
_entity_poly.type
_entity_poly.pdbx_seq_one_letter_code
_entity_poly.pdbx_strand_id
1 'polypeptide(L)'
;MIADLVIPPQKITILNANLTHFELTTSPTTSLLYNLSFTMSIHNSVWNDKADYHEMEVDCYYNTEQFDSRKLGDFMLKPRRTRLFNLTRSGNSTIDLASNGVDAFKRSNETGYFNLEIWLKGQRIFEADEGDRHVHLSYQCKLRLQLMTSQNSTTQSNFNPVKCH
;
A
#
# COMPACT_ATOMS: atom_id res chain seq x y z
N MET A 1 -18.16 7.91 34.98
CA MET A 1 -18.57 8.41 33.66
C MET A 1 -17.64 7.71 32.68
N ILE A 2 -18.12 6.63 32.05
CA ILE A 2 -17.31 5.86 31.10
C ILE A 2 -17.28 6.71 29.83
N ALA A 3 -16.11 7.24 29.48
CA ALA A 3 -15.95 7.88 28.18
C ALA A 3 -16.03 6.76 27.14
N ASP A 4 -17.07 6.78 26.30
CA ASP A 4 -17.09 5.94 25.11
C ASP A 4 -15.80 6.21 24.33
N LEU A 5 -14.93 5.20 24.25
CA LEU A 5 -13.71 5.28 23.43
C LEU A 5 -14.15 5.34 21.96
N VAL A 6 -14.33 6.56 21.46
CA VAL A 6 -14.50 6.83 20.03
C VAL A 6 -13.15 6.57 19.37
N ILE A 7 -13.05 5.45 18.67
CA ILE A 7 -11.86 5.04 17.94
C ILE A 7 -11.80 5.85 16.64
N PRO A 8 -10.86 6.82 16.50
CA PRO A 8 -10.75 7.62 15.30
C PRO A 8 -10.23 6.76 14.13
N PRO A 9 -10.60 7.10 12.88
CA PRO A 9 -10.07 6.44 11.69
C PRO A 9 -8.55 6.52 11.67
N GLN A 10 -7.94 5.47 11.12
CA GLN A 10 -6.50 5.35 11.06
C GLN A 10 -5.96 6.26 9.95
N LYS A 11 -4.96 7.10 10.28
CA LYS A 11 -4.32 7.96 9.29
C LYS A 11 -3.18 7.20 8.62
N ILE A 12 -3.40 6.83 7.36
CA ILE A 12 -2.42 6.14 6.53
C ILE A 12 -2.12 6.98 5.29
N THR A 13 -0.86 7.08 4.92
CA THR A 13 -0.42 7.89 3.78
C THR A 13 0.79 7.23 3.12
N ILE A 14 0.78 7.14 1.80
CA ILE A 14 1.98 6.86 1.01
C ILE A 14 2.70 8.20 0.82
N LEU A 15 3.89 8.33 1.39
CA LEU A 15 4.67 9.56 1.38
C LEU A 15 5.51 9.71 0.10
N ASN A 16 6.03 8.59 -0.39
CA ASN A 16 6.76 8.49 -1.64
C ASN A 16 6.46 7.12 -2.28
N ALA A 17 6.61 7.04 -3.60
CA ALA A 17 6.62 5.79 -4.33
C ALA A 17 7.43 5.93 -5.62
N ASN A 18 8.03 4.83 -6.06
CA ASN A 18 8.82 4.74 -7.28
C ASN A 18 8.59 3.38 -7.94
N LEU A 19 8.33 3.42 -9.25
CA LEU A 19 8.20 2.25 -10.12
C LEU A 19 9.33 2.31 -11.15
N THR A 20 10.31 1.42 -11.03
CA THR A 20 11.50 1.41 -11.92
C THR A 20 11.46 0.27 -12.93
N HIS A 21 10.56 -0.71 -12.73
CA HIS A 21 10.34 -1.79 -13.67
C HIS A 21 8.88 -2.23 -13.59
N PHE A 22 8.24 -2.42 -14.74
CA PHE A 22 6.86 -2.87 -14.85
C PHE A 22 6.60 -3.41 -16.25
N GLU A 23 6.70 -4.73 -16.43
CA GLU A 23 6.66 -5.40 -17.73
C GLU A 23 5.71 -6.59 -17.69
N LEU A 24 4.82 -6.67 -18.68
CA LEU A 24 3.85 -7.76 -18.81
C LEU A 24 4.27 -8.71 -19.94
N THR A 25 4.43 -9.99 -19.61
CA THR A 25 4.61 -11.07 -20.58
C THR A 25 3.32 -11.89 -20.64
N THR A 26 2.82 -12.21 -21.83
CA THR A 26 1.54 -12.93 -22.01
C THR A 26 1.68 -14.34 -22.59
N SER A 27 2.91 -14.81 -22.83
CA SER A 27 3.20 -16.13 -23.39
C SER A 27 4.41 -16.74 -22.68
N PRO A 28 4.35 -18.00 -22.20
CA PRO A 28 3.22 -18.94 -22.27
C PRO A 28 2.12 -18.69 -21.21
N THR A 29 2.38 -17.82 -20.24
CA THR A 29 1.44 -17.46 -19.16
C THR A 29 1.56 -15.98 -18.87
N THR A 30 0.45 -15.34 -18.54
CA THR A 30 0.43 -13.92 -18.16
C THR A 30 1.19 -13.71 -16.85
N SER A 31 2.27 -12.94 -16.92
CA SER A 31 3.15 -12.65 -15.79
C SER A 31 3.61 -11.20 -15.82
N LEU A 32 3.74 -10.61 -14.63
CA LEU A 32 4.11 -9.23 -14.42
C LEU A 32 5.44 -9.18 -13.65
N LEU A 33 6.48 -8.71 -14.33
CA LEU A 33 7.77 -8.40 -13.74
C LEU A 33 7.74 -6.96 -13.24
N TYR A 34 8.13 -6.74 -11.98
CA TYR A 34 8.03 -5.41 -11.36
C TYR A 34 9.19 -5.10 -10.42
N ASN A 35 9.42 -3.80 -10.23
CA ASN A 35 10.24 -3.22 -9.18
C ASN A 35 9.57 -1.94 -8.66
N LEU A 36 8.99 -2.04 -7.47
CA LEU A 36 8.20 -1.02 -6.80
C LEU A 36 8.81 -0.74 -5.42
N SER A 37 8.99 0.53 -5.11
CA SER A 37 9.33 0.96 -3.75
C SER A 37 8.39 2.05 -3.29
N PHE A 38 8.05 2.09 -2.01
CA PHE A 38 7.26 3.16 -1.41
C PHE A 38 7.48 3.26 0.10
N THR A 39 7.26 4.46 0.64
CA THR A 39 7.22 4.72 2.08
C THR A 39 5.78 4.93 2.50
N MET A 40 5.28 4.04 3.37
CA MET A 40 3.97 4.18 4.01
C MET A 40 4.13 4.72 5.43
N SER A 41 3.31 5.69 5.80
CA SER A 41 3.18 6.18 7.18
C SER A 41 1.88 5.72 7.81
N ILE A 42 1.96 5.17 9.02
CA ILE A 42 0.81 4.82 9.86
C ILE A 42 0.88 5.68 11.12
N HIS A 43 -0.13 6.52 11.36
CA HIS A 43 -0.16 7.46 12.48
C HIS A 43 -1.29 7.14 13.47
N ASN A 44 -0.94 6.82 14.72
CA ASN A 44 -1.92 6.69 15.78
C ASN A 44 -2.54 8.05 16.11
N SER A 45 -3.78 8.27 15.66
CA SER A 45 -4.52 9.53 15.91
C SER A 45 -5.12 9.61 17.31
N VAL A 46 -5.08 8.53 18.08
CA VAL A 46 -5.53 8.52 19.48
C VAL A 46 -4.53 9.32 20.32
N TRP A 47 -5.04 10.16 21.21
CA TRP A 47 -4.24 11.14 21.94
C TRP A 47 -3.71 10.64 23.28
N ASN A 48 -4.39 9.68 23.90
CA ASN A 48 -4.12 9.18 25.25
C ASN A 48 -3.72 7.69 25.28
N ASP A 49 -4.08 6.91 24.26
CA ASP A 49 -3.88 5.47 24.28
C ASP A 49 -2.94 4.95 23.19
N LYS A 50 -2.24 3.85 23.51
CA LYS A 50 -1.48 3.07 22.53
C LYS A 50 -2.45 2.36 21.59
N ALA A 51 -1.93 1.91 20.46
CA ALA A 51 -2.64 1.07 19.52
C ALA A 51 -1.73 -0.08 19.14
N ASP A 52 -2.16 -1.31 19.42
CA ASP A 52 -1.48 -2.52 19.00
C ASP A 52 -2.02 -2.95 17.64
N TYR A 53 -1.13 -3.30 16.72
CA TYR A 53 -1.45 -3.68 15.35
C TYR A 53 -0.98 -5.10 15.11
N HIS A 54 -1.90 -5.93 14.62
CA HIS A 54 -1.67 -7.35 14.41
C HIS A 54 -2.03 -7.76 13.00
N GLU A 55 -1.33 -8.79 12.51
CA GLU A 55 -1.60 -9.41 11.19
C GLU A 55 -1.56 -8.38 10.05
N MET A 56 -0.74 -7.35 10.21
CA MET A 56 -0.68 -6.25 9.25
C MET A 56 -0.04 -6.73 7.95
N GLU A 57 -0.73 -6.51 6.85
CA GLU A 57 -0.33 -6.94 5.51
C GLU A 57 -0.55 -5.81 4.51
N VAL A 58 0.39 -5.69 3.57
CA VAL A 58 0.30 -4.78 2.44
C VAL A 58 0.20 -5.59 1.16
N ASP A 59 -0.89 -5.40 0.43
CA ASP A 59 -1.14 -6.03 -0.85
C ASP A 59 -1.02 -4.99 -1.97
N CYS A 60 -0.37 -5.36 -3.07
CA CYS A 60 -0.23 -4.51 -4.24
C CYS A 60 -1.03 -5.11 -5.41
N TYR A 61 -1.86 -4.27 -6.03
CA TYR A 61 -2.73 -4.66 -7.13
C TYR A 61 -2.49 -3.82 -8.37
N TYR A 62 -2.67 -4.46 -9.52
CA TYR A 62 -2.74 -3.83 -10.82
C TYR A 62 -3.95 -4.38 -11.56
N ASN A 63 -4.85 -3.49 -11.98
CA ASN A 63 -6.07 -3.86 -12.70
C ASN A 63 -6.82 -5.02 -12.00
N THR A 64 -7.12 -4.84 -10.71
CA THR A 64 -7.78 -5.78 -9.78
C THR A 64 -7.03 -7.08 -9.45
N GLU A 65 -5.92 -7.36 -10.13
CA GLU A 65 -5.09 -8.54 -9.86
C GLU A 65 -4.00 -8.23 -8.85
N GLN A 66 -3.91 -9.07 -7.82
CA GLN A 66 -2.85 -8.97 -6.83
C GLN A 66 -1.55 -9.48 -7.45
N PHE A 67 -0.50 -8.65 -7.41
CA PHE A 67 0.82 -9.05 -7.90
C PHE A 67 1.87 -9.12 -6.79
N ASP A 68 1.58 -8.60 -5.59
CA ASP A 68 2.48 -8.72 -4.44
C ASP A 68 1.70 -8.69 -3.12
N SER A 69 2.27 -9.32 -2.09
CA SER A 69 1.82 -9.26 -0.71
C SER A 69 3.04 -9.24 0.23
N ARG A 70 2.92 -8.47 1.31
CA ARG A 70 3.94 -8.42 2.36
C ARG A 70 3.35 -8.22 3.74
N LYS A 71 3.62 -9.17 4.64
CA LYS A 71 3.42 -8.98 6.08
C LYS A 71 4.36 -7.92 6.64
N LEU A 72 3.81 -6.97 7.38
CA LEU A 72 4.55 -5.96 8.16
C LEU A 72 4.91 -6.46 9.56
N GLY A 73 4.24 -7.52 10.02
CA GLY A 73 4.36 -8.04 11.38
C GLY A 73 3.63 -7.18 12.39
N ASP A 74 3.66 -7.62 13.64
CA ASP A 74 2.95 -6.97 14.73
C ASP A 74 3.74 -5.76 15.26
N PHE A 75 3.04 -4.70 15.64
CA PHE A 75 3.66 -3.52 16.21
C PHE A 75 2.73 -2.68 17.07
N MET A 76 3.33 -1.91 17.98
CA MET A 76 2.61 -0.96 18.81
C MET A 76 2.97 0.49 18.44
N LEU A 77 1.97 1.37 18.42
CA LEU A 77 2.16 2.82 18.32
C LEU A 77 1.66 3.53 19.57
N LYS A 78 2.58 4.25 20.23
CA LYS A 78 2.24 5.20 21.29
C LYS A 78 1.30 6.30 20.79
N PRO A 79 0.57 6.98 21.70
CA PRO A 79 -0.35 8.05 21.31
C PRO A 79 0.33 9.12 20.46
N ARG A 80 -0.36 9.58 19.40
CA ARG A 80 0.12 10.61 18.44
C ARG A 80 1.46 10.29 17.78
N ARG A 81 1.89 9.03 17.74
CA ARG A 81 3.13 8.62 17.06
C ARG A 81 2.85 8.05 15.68
N THR A 82 3.83 8.25 14.82
CA THR A 82 3.84 7.75 13.45
C THR A 82 4.94 6.71 13.32
N ARG A 83 4.66 5.61 12.62
CA ARG A 83 5.68 4.68 12.14
C ARG A 83 5.74 4.73 10.62
N LEU A 84 6.96 4.67 10.11
CA LEU A 84 7.24 4.62 8.69
C LEU A 84 7.64 3.20 8.30
N PHE A 85 7.12 2.74 7.17
CA PHE A 85 7.45 1.47 6.54
C PHE A 85 8.03 1.77 5.17
N ASN A 86 9.33 1.52 5.01
CA ASN A 86 10.00 1.58 3.73
C ASN A 86 9.94 0.19 3.10
N LEU A 87 9.19 0.07 2.01
CA LEU A 87 8.92 -1.19 1.35
C LEU A 87 9.54 -1.13 -0.04
N THR A 88 10.49 -2.02 -0.31
CA THR A 88 11.08 -2.24 -1.63
C THR A 88 10.76 -3.65 -2.06
N ARG A 89 10.15 -3.77 -3.22
CA ARG A 89 9.59 -5.02 -3.73
C ARG A 89 9.99 -5.19 -5.18
N SER A 90 10.54 -6.35 -5.49
CA SER A 90 10.87 -6.75 -6.85
C SER A 90 10.49 -8.20 -7.00
N GLY A 91 9.85 -8.55 -8.10
CA GLY A 91 9.37 -9.90 -8.31
C GLY A 91 8.80 -10.11 -9.70
N ASN A 92 8.47 -11.37 -9.97
CA ASN A 92 7.71 -11.78 -11.13
C ASN A 92 6.49 -12.56 -10.64
N SER A 93 5.30 -12.08 -10.96
CA SER A 93 4.05 -12.66 -10.47
C SER A 93 3.15 -13.07 -11.62
N THR A 94 2.64 -14.30 -11.58
CA THR A 94 1.55 -14.73 -12.45
C THR A 94 0.28 -13.99 -12.05
N ILE A 95 -0.35 -13.31 -13.00
CA ILE A 95 -1.59 -12.53 -12.77
C ILE A 95 -2.63 -12.89 -13.81
N ASP A 96 -3.91 -12.92 -13.43
CA ASP A 96 -5.00 -13.26 -14.34
C ASP A 96 -5.65 -12.00 -14.91
N LEU A 97 -4.91 -11.31 -15.80
CA LEU A 97 -5.48 -10.18 -16.51
C LEU A 97 -6.47 -10.69 -17.57
N ALA A 98 -7.74 -10.36 -17.39
CA ALA A 98 -8.72 -10.44 -18.47
C ALA A 98 -8.25 -9.66 -19.72
N SER A 99 -8.83 -9.95 -20.89
CA SER A 99 -8.40 -9.37 -22.17
C SER A 99 -8.35 -7.83 -22.17
N ASN A 100 -9.31 -7.19 -21.50
CA ASN A 100 -9.34 -5.74 -21.28
C ASN A 100 -8.16 -5.22 -20.43
N GLY A 101 -7.62 -6.03 -19.52
CA GLY A 101 -6.46 -5.72 -18.67
C GLY A 101 -5.14 -5.72 -19.44
N VAL A 102 -4.97 -6.63 -20.40
CA VAL A 102 -3.81 -6.64 -21.30
C VAL A 102 -3.81 -5.38 -22.17
N ASP A 103 -4.95 -5.00 -22.72
CA ASP A 103 -5.06 -3.77 -23.52
C ASP A 103 -4.89 -2.51 -22.67
N ALA A 104 -5.38 -2.52 -21.41
CA ALA A 104 -5.13 -1.44 -20.46
C ALA A 104 -3.64 -1.31 -20.12
N PHE A 105 -2.92 -2.43 -20.02
CA PHE A 105 -1.47 -2.43 -19.86
C PHE A 105 -0.76 -1.78 -21.04
N LYS A 106 -1.09 -2.20 -22.28
CA LYS A 106 -0.47 -1.61 -23.49
C LYS A 106 -0.63 -0.09 -23.53
N ARG A 107 -1.85 0.42 -23.29
CA ARG A 107 -2.13 1.86 -23.22
C ARG A 107 -1.33 2.56 -22.11
N SER A 108 -1.26 1.96 -20.93
CA SER A 108 -0.48 2.51 -19.80
C SER A 108 1.01 2.57 -20.14
N ASN A 109 1.53 1.51 -20.77
CA ASN A 109 2.92 1.40 -21.17
C ASN A 109 3.32 2.41 -22.25
N GLU A 110 2.45 2.69 -23.22
CA GLU A 110 2.66 3.75 -24.22
C GLU A 110 2.84 5.13 -23.57
N THR A 111 2.09 5.41 -22.49
CA THR A 111 2.23 6.67 -21.74
C THR A 111 3.34 6.66 -20.70
N GLY A 112 3.82 5.47 -20.31
CA GLY A 112 4.71 5.27 -19.17
C GLY A 112 4.08 5.52 -17.80
N TYR A 113 2.75 5.64 -17.69
CA TYR A 113 2.04 5.84 -16.42
C TYR A 113 1.16 4.64 -16.08
N PHE A 114 1.27 4.15 -14.85
CA PHE A 114 0.53 3.01 -14.35
C PHE A 114 -0.29 3.38 -13.12
N ASN A 115 -1.53 2.89 -13.05
CA ASN A 115 -2.37 3.01 -11.87
C ASN A 115 -2.25 1.73 -11.04
N LEU A 116 -1.74 1.87 -9.81
CA LEU A 116 -1.58 0.78 -8.86
C LEU A 116 -2.49 1.02 -7.64
N GLU A 117 -2.91 -0.04 -6.99
CA GLU A 117 -3.62 0.04 -5.72
C GLU A 117 -2.80 -0.65 -4.63
N ILE A 118 -2.56 0.06 -3.54
CA ILE A 118 -1.91 -0.48 -2.34
C ILE A 118 -2.97 -0.62 -1.27
N TRP A 119 -3.19 -1.83 -0.79
CA TRP A 119 -4.12 -2.13 0.29
C TRP A 119 -3.35 -2.41 1.57
N LEU A 120 -3.72 -1.77 2.67
CA LEU A 120 -3.26 -2.13 4.01
C LEU A 120 -4.41 -2.83 4.74
N LYS A 121 -4.19 -4.07 5.15
CA LYS A 121 -5.14 -4.89 5.89
C LYS A 121 -4.54 -5.33 7.23
N GLY A 122 -5.39 -5.64 8.20
CA GLY A 122 -4.97 -6.19 9.49
C GLY A 122 -5.92 -5.79 10.62
N GLN A 123 -5.40 -5.76 11.84
CA GLN A 123 -6.19 -5.44 13.03
C GLN A 123 -5.53 -4.33 13.85
N ARG A 124 -6.34 -3.47 14.45
CA ARG A 124 -5.96 -2.46 15.46
C ARG A 124 -6.66 -2.80 16.76
N ILE A 125 -5.92 -2.99 17.84
CA ILE A 125 -6.41 -3.40 19.16
C ILE A 125 -6.16 -2.26 20.15
N PHE A 126 -7.18 -1.98 20.98
CA PHE A 126 -7.14 -1.05 22.11
C PHE A 126 -7.42 -1.80 23.40
N GLU A 127 -6.60 -1.57 24.42
CA GLU A 127 -6.90 -2.02 25.77
C GLU A 127 -8.08 -1.19 26.32
N ALA A 128 -9.08 -1.86 26.89
CA ALA A 128 -10.18 -1.19 27.57
C ALA A 128 -10.61 -1.97 28.82
N ASP A 129 -11.22 -1.28 29.78
CA ASP A 129 -11.59 -1.84 31.09
C ASP A 129 -12.55 -3.05 30.98
N GLU A 130 -13.36 -3.11 29.91
CA GLU A 130 -14.33 -4.18 29.63
C GLU A 130 -13.81 -5.21 28.61
N GLY A 131 -12.50 -5.24 28.38
CA GLY A 131 -11.83 -6.11 27.41
C GLY A 131 -11.38 -5.38 26.16
N ASP A 132 -10.42 -5.99 25.46
CA ASP A 132 -9.77 -5.39 24.30
C ASP A 132 -10.77 -5.13 23.16
N ARG A 133 -10.66 -3.96 22.54
CA ARG A 133 -11.45 -3.59 21.37
C ARG A 133 -10.65 -3.83 20.10
N HIS A 134 -11.12 -4.78 19.28
CA HIS A 134 -10.51 -5.16 18.02
C HIS A 134 -11.20 -4.44 16.85
N VAL A 135 -10.41 -3.80 16.00
CA VAL A 135 -10.88 -3.07 14.81
C VAL A 135 -10.19 -3.62 13.58
N HIS A 136 -10.96 -4.19 12.65
CA HIS A 136 -10.42 -4.61 11.36
C HIS A 136 -10.07 -3.37 10.52
N LEU A 137 -8.88 -3.40 9.93
CA LEU A 137 -8.38 -2.36 9.04
C LEU A 137 -8.41 -2.88 7.60
N SER A 138 -8.92 -2.04 6.71
CA SER A 138 -8.83 -2.22 5.26
C SER A 138 -8.81 -0.84 4.63
N TYR A 139 -7.62 -0.39 4.20
CA TYR A 139 -7.41 0.93 3.62
C TYR A 139 -6.80 0.81 2.23
N GLN A 140 -7.34 1.52 1.26
CA GLN A 140 -6.87 1.54 -0.11
C GLN A 140 -6.15 2.87 -0.41
N CYS A 141 -4.95 2.79 -0.98
CA CYS A 141 -4.19 3.90 -1.52
C CYS A 141 -4.13 3.75 -3.04
N LYS A 142 -4.72 4.68 -3.79
CA LYS A 142 -4.68 4.68 -5.26
C LYS A 142 -3.49 5.51 -5.75
N LEU A 143 -2.53 4.87 -6.41
CA LEU A 143 -1.31 5.49 -6.90
C LEU A 143 -1.34 5.59 -8.42
N ARG A 144 -0.90 6.72 -8.96
CA ARG A 144 -0.55 6.86 -10.37
C ARG A 144 0.94 7.14 -10.47
N LEU A 145 1.70 6.18 -10.96
CA LEU A 145 3.17 6.22 -10.99
C LEU A 145 3.67 6.29 -12.42
N GLN A 146 4.69 7.11 -12.64
CA GLN A 146 5.46 7.10 -13.88
C GLN A 146 6.54 6.04 -13.78
N LEU A 147 6.71 5.22 -14.82
CA LEU A 147 7.81 4.28 -14.94
C LEU A 147 9.12 5.05 -15.14
N MET A 148 10.02 4.97 -14.17
CA MET A 148 11.34 5.58 -14.26
C MET A 148 12.28 4.66 -15.02
N THR A 149 12.69 5.06 -16.22
CA THR A 149 13.80 4.44 -16.94
C THR A 149 15.09 5.22 -16.68
N SER A 150 16.24 4.60 -16.89
CA SER A 150 17.56 5.23 -16.74
C SER A 150 17.72 6.53 -17.55
N GLN A 151 16.92 6.71 -18.62
CA GLN A 151 16.89 7.92 -19.45
C GLN A 151 16.17 9.12 -18.79
N ASN A 152 15.29 8.89 -17.81
CA ASN A 152 14.53 9.93 -17.10
C ASN A 152 15.08 10.20 -15.67
N SER A 153 16.29 9.72 -15.38
CA SER A 153 16.91 9.74 -14.05
C SER A 153 17.35 11.12 -13.53
N THR A 154 17.28 12.16 -14.36
CA THR A 154 17.67 13.54 -13.98
C THR A 154 16.54 14.33 -13.33
N THR A 155 15.29 13.84 -13.36
CA THR A 155 14.16 14.46 -12.65
C THR A 155 13.59 13.46 -11.66
N GLN A 156 13.94 13.63 -10.38
CA GLN A 156 13.27 12.98 -9.27
C GLN A 156 11.76 13.15 -9.45
N SER A 157 10.99 12.05 -9.58
CA SER A 157 9.55 12.18 -9.76
C SER A 157 8.99 12.97 -8.58
N ASN A 158 8.29 14.08 -8.86
CA ASN A 158 7.56 14.85 -7.86
C ASN A 158 6.35 14.03 -7.42
N PHE A 159 6.59 13.03 -6.56
CA PHE A 159 5.52 12.24 -5.96
C PHE A 159 4.82 13.07 -4.90
N ASN A 160 3.51 13.24 -5.06
CA ASN A 160 2.68 13.88 -4.05
C ASN A 160 2.15 12.84 -3.06
N PRO A 161 2.23 13.08 -1.74
CA PRO A 161 1.70 12.15 -0.76
C PRO A 161 0.23 11.80 -0.98
N VAL A 162 -0.10 10.50 -0.92
CA VAL A 162 -1.44 9.97 -1.16
C VAL A 162 -2.03 9.45 0.15
N LYS A 163 -3.17 9.99 0.55
CA LYS A 163 -3.94 9.47 1.69
C LYS A 163 -4.66 8.18 1.28
N CYS A 164 -4.75 7.25 2.21
CA CYS A 164 -5.46 6.00 2.02
C CYS A 164 -6.84 6.09 2.69
N HIS A 165 -7.83 5.44 2.10
CA HIS A 165 -9.24 5.54 2.48
C HIS A 165 -9.87 4.17 2.73
#